data_AF-A0A9E3HB51-F1
#
_entry.id   AF-A0A9E3HB51-F1
#
_cell.length_a   1.000
_cell.length_b   1.000
_cell.length_c   1.000
_cell.angle_alpha   90.00
_cell.angle_beta   90.00
_cell.angle_gamma   90.00
#
_symmetry.space_group_name_H-M   'P 1'
#
loop_
_entity.id
_entity.type
_entity.pdbx_description
1 polymer ?
#
loop_
_entity_poly.entity_id
_entity_poly.type
_entity_poly.pdbx_seq_one_letter_code
_entity_poly.pdbx_strand_id
1 'polypeptide(L)'
;MRIGDTYGLLLDCSVNNKTQAQPTKCFAALKHEISQRLNGEVATIGQTWMISGQLPKNSEKKPEDIAKACYQELMPDSNWKQNLQGQGQILGAYIFELSRYHLTIEEGMASPTHIQSIQENQHIIILLYPDEATAEKAARFYPDWMRLFCYRHKILWAYGQSRLIKQYIKNYLVTIQKAIELSQKDNSHIELKQVRQSLFQVQNTLTPYSINLSYLDFQGRTIEINLSNYKKRLERMVKQAEGESELNFLEGFSNLVTDKYLLQITKDYEHMEMSSKWLDISINTLRSRVEVDQAERDRNFQNTVGIVGVGLATGSLVMSLKEELKPTFRNDPSFNIFIPLVYSIIAGVIASALTWLVIRLWSRSR
;
A
#
# COMPACT_ATOMS: atom_id res chain seq x y z
N MET A 1 -15.44 -3.75 -14.87
CA MET A 1 -14.40 -4.00 -15.91
C MET A 1 -13.10 -4.42 -15.25
N ARG A 2 -12.35 -5.39 -15.81
CA ARG A 2 -11.01 -5.74 -15.31
C ARG A 2 -9.97 -4.73 -15.80
N ILE A 3 -9.19 -4.17 -14.87
CA ILE A 3 -8.07 -3.25 -15.09
C ILE A 3 -6.81 -3.90 -14.51
N GLY A 4 -6.12 -4.69 -15.33
CA GLY A 4 -4.98 -5.49 -14.89
C GLY A 4 -5.40 -6.58 -13.89
N ASP A 5 -4.86 -6.51 -12.68
CA ASP A 5 -5.14 -7.37 -11.52
C ASP A 5 -6.29 -6.88 -10.64
N THR A 6 -6.94 -5.77 -11.01
CA THR A 6 -8.05 -5.16 -10.24
C THR A 6 -9.33 -5.03 -11.04
N TYR A 7 -10.45 -4.84 -10.35
CA TYR A 7 -11.73 -4.51 -10.97
C TYR A 7 -12.02 -3.02 -10.79
N GLY A 8 -12.42 -2.37 -11.88
CA GLY A 8 -12.92 -1.00 -11.89
C GLY A 8 -14.41 -0.96 -12.21
N LEU A 9 -15.11 -0.04 -11.55
CA LEU A 9 -16.48 0.33 -11.86
C LEU A 9 -16.47 1.77 -12.38
N LEU A 10 -17.11 1.98 -13.53
CA LEU A 10 -17.37 3.31 -14.08
C LEU A 10 -18.87 3.52 -14.05
N LEU A 11 -19.32 4.53 -13.31
CA LEU A 11 -20.70 5.01 -13.32
C LEU A 11 -20.68 6.42 -13.89
N ASP A 12 -21.51 6.66 -14.90
CA ASP A 12 -21.65 7.95 -15.55
C ASP A 12 -23.11 8.41 -15.45
N CYS A 13 -23.30 9.70 -15.19
CA CYS A 13 -24.59 10.34 -15.07
C CYS A 13 -24.46 11.76 -15.64
N SER A 14 -25.34 12.10 -16.59
CA SER A 14 -25.31 13.39 -17.26
C SER A 14 -26.71 13.99 -17.37
N VAL A 15 -26.77 15.32 -17.47
CA VAL A 15 -28.03 16.02 -17.74
C VAL A 15 -28.38 15.84 -19.21
N ASN A 16 -29.60 15.39 -19.52
CA ASN A 16 -30.06 15.13 -20.88
C ASN A 16 -30.30 16.42 -21.73
N ASN A 17 -30.00 17.60 -21.19
CA ASN A 17 -30.11 18.89 -21.88
C ASN A 17 -28.73 19.32 -22.40
N LYS A 18 -28.57 19.30 -23.73
CA LYS A 18 -27.32 19.67 -24.42
C LYS A 18 -27.28 21.11 -24.92
N THR A 19 -28.39 21.85 -24.85
CA THR A 19 -28.53 23.14 -25.55
C THR A 19 -28.52 24.33 -24.62
N GLN A 20 -28.97 24.16 -23.38
CA GLN A 20 -29.02 25.24 -22.39
C GLN A 20 -27.94 25.06 -21.33
N ALA A 21 -27.35 26.18 -20.92
CA ALA A 21 -26.41 26.20 -19.80
C ALA A 21 -27.09 25.68 -18.53
N GLN A 22 -26.45 24.72 -17.85
CA GLN A 22 -26.95 24.15 -16.62
C GLN A 22 -26.33 24.86 -15.40
N PRO A 23 -27.10 25.11 -14.33
CA PRO A 23 -26.53 25.64 -13.10
C PRO A 23 -25.69 24.58 -12.40
N THR A 24 -24.60 24.98 -11.72
CA THR A 24 -23.66 24.06 -11.06
C THR A 24 -24.30 23.17 -10.01
N LYS A 25 -25.43 23.59 -9.41
CA LYS A 25 -26.24 22.79 -8.48
C LYS A 25 -26.69 21.44 -9.04
N CYS A 26 -26.67 21.24 -10.37
CA CYS A 26 -26.97 19.95 -10.96
C CYS A 26 -25.99 18.85 -10.49
N PHE A 27 -24.73 19.19 -10.18
CA PHE A 27 -23.74 18.21 -9.73
C PHE A 27 -24.07 17.59 -8.37
N ALA A 28 -24.77 18.31 -7.49
CA ALA A 28 -25.28 17.73 -6.25
C ALA A 28 -26.33 16.64 -6.53
N ALA A 29 -27.24 16.87 -7.49
CA ALA A 29 -28.24 15.89 -7.89
C ALA A 29 -27.61 14.68 -8.61
N LEU A 30 -26.64 14.90 -9.50
CA LEU A 30 -25.92 13.82 -10.19
C LEU A 30 -25.13 12.95 -9.19
N LYS A 31 -24.46 13.56 -8.22
CA LYS A 31 -23.78 12.84 -7.13
C LYS A 31 -24.76 12.01 -6.32
N HIS A 32 -25.95 12.55 -6.03
CA HIS A 32 -26.99 11.83 -5.32
C HIS A 32 -27.45 10.58 -6.08
N GLU A 33 -27.74 10.69 -7.39
CA GLU A 33 -28.12 9.55 -8.23
C GLU A 33 -27.02 8.47 -8.25
N ILE A 34 -25.75 8.85 -8.47
CA ILE A 34 -24.63 7.91 -8.45
C ILE A 34 -24.52 7.22 -7.08
N SER A 35 -24.69 7.97 -5.99
CA SER A 35 -24.63 7.42 -4.64
C SER A 35 -25.76 6.44 -4.35
N GLN A 36 -26.97 6.71 -4.84
CA GLN A 36 -28.09 5.77 -4.75
C GLN A 36 -27.80 4.48 -5.53
N ARG A 37 -27.23 4.59 -6.74
CA ARG A 37 -26.87 3.42 -7.57
C ARG A 37 -25.76 2.57 -6.98
N LEU A 38 -24.82 3.20 -6.26
CA LEU A 38 -23.79 2.49 -5.51
C LEU A 38 -24.39 1.69 -4.34
N ASN A 39 -25.56 2.07 -3.82
CA ASN A 39 -26.26 1.34 -2.75
C ASN A 39 -25.37 0.99 -1.54
N GLY A 40 -24.49 1.91 -1.15
CA GLY A 40 -23.56 1.72 -0.03
C GLY A 40 -22.30 0.91 -0.36
N GLU A 41 -22.12 0.42 -1.59
CA GLU A 41 -20.89 -0.20 -2.04
C GLU A 41 -19.74 0.83 -2.04
N VAL A 42 -18.63 0.46 -1.41
CA VAL A 42 -17.45 1.31 -1.26
C VAL A 42 -16.26 0.76 -2.03
N ALA A 43 -15.49 1.65 -2.66
CA ALA A 43 -14.27 1.25 -3.36
C ALA A 43 -13.16 0.90 -2.35
N THR A 44 -12.60 -0.30 -2.46
CA THR A 44 -11.55 -0.79 -1.54
C THR A 44 -10.20 -0.11 -1.74
N ILE A 45 -9.83 0.19 -3.00
CA ILE A 45 -8.52 0.76 -3.36
C ILE A 45 -8.59 2.29 -3.42
N GLY A 46 -9.65 2.82 -4.01
CA GLY A 46 -9.89 4.26 -4.10
C GLY A 46 -10.91 4.60 -5.18
N GLN A 47 -11.30 5.87 -5.19
CA GLN A 47 -12.32 6.41 -6.09
C GLN A 47 -11.87 7.78 -6.60
N THR A 48 -12.15 8.06 -7.88
CA THR A 48 -12.05 9.39 -8.47
C THR A 48 -13.44 9.84 -8.89
N TRP A 49 -13.82 11.06 -8.51
CA TRP A 49 -14.96 11.74 -9.12
C TRP A 49 -14.47 12.57 -10.31
N MET A 50 -15.08 12.39 -11.47
CA MET A 50 -14.78 13.22 -12.63
C MET A 50 -16.00 14.08 -12.94
N ILE A 51 -15.83 15.39 -12.84
CA ILE A 51 -16.79 16.39 -13.33
C ILE A 51 -16.36 16.75 -14.74
N SER A 52 -17.26 16.64 -15.70
CA SER A 52 -17.03 17.10 -17.06
C SER A 52 -18.18 17.98 -17.55
N GLY A 53 -17.88 18.96 -18.37
CA GLY A 53 -18.89 19.85 -18.94
C GLY A 53 -18.35 20.73 -20.04
N GLN A 54 -19.24 21.26 -20.87
CA GLN A 54 -18.92 22.23 -21.91
C GLN A 54 -19.15 23.64 -21.37
N LEU A 55 -18.25 24.55 -21.71
CA LEU A 55 -18.39 25.97 -21.36
C LEU A 55 -19.50 26.62 -22.20
N PRO A 56 -20.32 27.51 -21.62
CA PRO A 56 -21.31 28.24 -22.40
C PRO A 56 -20.62 29.13 -23.44
N LYS A 57 -21.16 29.17 -24.66
CA LYS A 57 -20.72 30.12 -25.69
C LYS A 57 -20.80 31.55 -25.15
N ASN A 58 -19.73 32.31 -25.31
CA ASN A 58 -19.62 33.71 -24.86
C ASN A 58 -19.72 33.91 -23.34
N SER A 59 -19.42 32.89 -22.52
CA SER A 59 -19.32 33.09 -21.07
C SER A 59 -18.17 34.04 -20.73
N GLU A 60 -18.48 35.14 -20.03
CA GLU A 60 -17.47 36.05 -19.46
C GLU A 60 -16.81 35.48 -18.19
N LYS A 61 -17.37 34.42 -17.59
CA LYS A 61 -16.81 33.79 -16.39
C LYS A 61 -15.53 33.04 -16.71
N LYS A 62 -14.54 33.16 -15.83
CA LYS A 62 -13.31 32.38 -15.94
C LYS A 62 -13.60 30.89 -15.69
N PRO A 63 -12.97 29.97 -16.44
CA PRO A 63 -13.14 28.52 -16.24
C PRO A 63 -12.86 28.06 -14.79
N GLU A 64 -11.88 28.67 -14.12
CA GLU A 64 -11.56 28.36 -12.72
C GLU A 64 -12.72 28.70 -11.76
N ASP A 65 -13.44 29.80 -11.99
CA ASP A 65 -14.58 30.19 -11.14
C ASP A 65 -15.75 29.22 -11.31
N ILE A 66 -15.95 28.70 -12.53
CA ILE A 66 -16.91 27.65 -12.82
C ILE A 66 -16.48 26.35 -12.13
N ALA A 67 -15.21 25.95 -12.24
CA ALA A 67 -14.67 24.76 -11.61
C ALA A 67 -14.81 24.80 -10.08
N LYS A 68 -14.53 25.95 -9.45
CA LYS A 68 -14.76 26.19 -8.01
C LYS A 68 -16.21 25.97 -7.61
N ALA A 69 -17.14 26.55 -8.37
CA ALA A 69 -18.56 26.38 -8.11
C ALA A 69 -19.00 24.92 -8.26
N CYS A 70 -18.56 24.22 -9.31
CA CYS A 70 -18.82 22.78 -9.47
C CYS A 70 -18.25 21.95 -8.31
N TYR A 71 -17.03 22.29 -7.85
CA TYR A 71 -16.38 21.61 -6.74
C TYR A 71 -17.15 21.78 -5.43
N GLN A 72 -17.60 23.01 -5.14
CA GLN A 72 -18.38 23.33 -3.94
C GLN A 72 -19.72 22.59 -3.92
N GLU A 73 -20.38 22.45 -5.07
CA GLU A 73 -21.65 21.71 -5.19
C GLU A 73 -21.45 20.19 -5.04
N LEU A 74 -20.35 19.66 -5.60
CA LEU A 74 -20.04 18.23 -5.46
C LEU A 74 -19.57 17.88 -4.05
N MET A 75 -18.82 18.77 -3.40
CA MET A 75 -18.18 18.54 -2.10
C MET A 75 -18.32 19.78 -1.18
N PRO A 76 -19.48 19.98 -0.53
CA PRO A 76 -19.79 21.20 0.23
C PRO A 76 -18.80 21.54 1.35
N ASP A 77 -18.25 20.53 2.03
CA ASP A 77 -17.33 20.71 3.15
C ASP A 77 -15.85 20.82 2.70
N SER A 78 -15.60 20.96 1.40
CA SER A 78 -14.24 21.00 0.85
C SER A 78 -13.71 22.39 0.63
N ASN A 79 -12.37 22.53 0.73
CA ASN A 79 -11.68 23.79 0.52
C ASN A 79 -10.86 23.73 -0.77
N TRP A 80 -11.26 24.52 -1.78
CA TRP A 80 -10.56 24.58 -3.07
C TRP A 80 -9.07 24.85 -2.92
N LYS A 81 -8.69 25.87 -2.15
CA LYS A 81 -7.31 26.33 -2.02
C LYS A 81 -6.41 25.27 -1.37
N GLN A 82 -6.93 24.53 -0.40
CA GLN A 82 -6.19 23.45 0.27
C GLN A 82 -6.10 22.19 -0.59
N ASN A 83 -7.14 21.90 -1.37
CA ASN A 83 -7.26 20.63 -2.08
C ASN A 83 -6.74 20.68 -3.53
N LEU A 84 -6.62 21.86 -4.15
CA LEU A 84 -6.09 22.01 -5.51
C LEU A 84 -4.63 21.54 -5.56
N GLN A 85 -4.37 20.47 -6.31
CA GLN A 85 -3.02 19.91 -6.51
C GLN A 85 -2.36 20.51 -7.75
N GLY A 86 -3.16 20.86 -8.75
CA GLY A 86 -2.67 21.45 -9.99
C GLY A 86 -3.77 21.66 -11.02
N GLN A 87 -3.39 22.35 -12.09
CA GLN A 87 -4.26 22.67 -13.21
C GLN A 87 -3.46 22.72 -14.51
N GLY A 88 -4.15 22.62 -15.63
CA GLY A 88 -3.55 22.71 -16.95
C GLY A 88 -4.59 22.57 -18.05
N GLN A 89 -4.16 22.05 -19.20
CA GLN A 89 -5.01 21.85 -20.36
C GLN A 89 -4.75 20.52 -21.06
N ILE A 90 -5.76 20.00 -21.76
CA ILE A 90 -5.62 18.88 -22.70
C ILE A 90 -6.60 19.08 -23.86
N LEU A 91 -6.08 19.10 -25.09
CA LEU A 91 -6.85 19.41 -26.30
C LEU A 91 -7.65 20.71 -26.18
N GLY A 92 -7.13 21.72 -25.49
CA GLY A 92 -7.82 22.99 -25.21
C GLY A 92 -8.88 22.92 -24.09
N ALA A 93 -9.17 21.75 -23.52
CA ALA A 93 -10.01 21.62 -22.33
C ALA A 93 -9.22 22.02 -21.07
N TYR A 94 -9.83 22.79 -20.17
CA TYR A 94 -9.25 23.11 -18.88
C TYR A 94 -9.38 21.92 -17.93
N ILE A 95 -8.30 21.54 -17.25
CA ILE A 95 -8.27 20.47 -16.26
C ILE A 95 -7.82 21.00 -14.90
N PHE A 96 -8.49 20.54 -13.83
CA PHE A 96 -8.13 20.81 -12.44
C PHE A 96 -8.13 19.50 -11.65
N GLU A 97 -7.04 19.22 -10.92
CA GLU A 97 -6.97 18.10 -9.96
C GLU A 97 -7.14 18.63 -8.54
N LEU A 98 -8.11 18.07 -7.83
CA LEU A 98 -8.28 18.28 -6.40
C LEU A 98 -8.14 16.97 -5.66
N SER A 99 -7.34 16.98 -4.61
CA SER A 99 -7.11 15.80 -3.78
C SER A 99 -7.03 16.16 -2.31
N ARG A 100 -7.50 15.23 -1.48
CA ARG A 100 -7.22 15.22 -0.04
C ARG A 100 -6.83 13.80 0.34
N TYR A 101 -5.61 13.64 0.82
CA TYR A 101 -5.10 12.37 1.29
C TYR A 101 -4.55 12.54 2.70
N HIS A 102 -5.10 11.80 3.65
CA HIS A 102 -4.69 11.85 5.04
C HIS A 102 -4.65 10.45 5.63
N LEU A 103 -3.68 10.24 6.52
CA LEU A 103 -3.54 9.02 7.31
C LEU A 103 -3.59 9.38 8.79
N THR A 104 -4.59 8.86 9.50
CA THR A 104 -4.75 9.05 10.95
C THR A 104 -4.31 7.78 11.65
N ILE A 105 -3.12 7.81 12.26
CA ILE A 105 -2.61 6.70 13.06
C ILE A 105 -2.29 7.27 14.44
N GLU A 106 -3.17 7.03 15.41
CA GLU A 106 -2.96 7.49 16.78
C GLU A 106 -1.93 6.61 17.51
N GLU A 107 -1.06 7.24 18.31
CA GLU A 107 -0.15 6.51 19.19
C GLU A 107 -0.97 5.78 20.27
N GLY A 108 -0.77 4.45 20.38
CA GLY A 108 -1.51 3.62 21.33
C GLY A 108 -2.86 3.10 20.83
N MET A 109 -3.28 3.43 19.60
CA MET A 109 -4.43 2.74 18.99
C MET A 109 -4.20 1.23 19.01
N ALA A 110 -5.20 0.47 19.47
CA ALA A 110 -5.23 -0.97 19.23
C ALA A 110 -5.15 -1.18 17.72
N SER A 111 -4.12 -1.92 17.28
CA SER A 111 -3.84 -2.33 15.90
C SER A 111 -5.03 -2.14 14.94
N PRO A 112 -5.12 -1.01 14.20
CA PRO A 112 -6.26 -0.75 13.33
C PRO A 112 -6.34 -1.86 12.29
N THR A 113 -7.46 -2.58 12.23
CA THR A 113 -7.56 -3.81 11.45
C THR A 113 -7.74 -3.57 9.96
N HIS A 114 -8.20 -2.37 9.58
CA HIS A 114 -8.57 -2.05 8.20
C HIS A 114 -8.11 -0.65 7.79
N ILE A 115 -7.60 -0.54 6.56
CA ILE A 115 -7.07 0.71 6.00
C ILE A 115 -8.11 1.83 5.93
N GLN A 116 -9.38 1.48 5.71
CA GLN A 116 -10.48 2.43 5.60
C GLN A 116 -10.72 3.20 6.91
N SER A 117 -10.31 2.64 8.05
CA SER A 117 -10.45 3.32 9.36
C SER A 117 -9.41 4.42 9.57
N ILE A 118 -8.30 4.39 8.83
CA ILE A 118 -7.16 5.31 9.01
C ILE A 118 -6.88 6.17 7.78
N GLN A 119 -7.53 5.91 6.65
CA GLN A 119 -7.20 6.54 5.37
C GLN A 119 -8.37 7.35 4.82
N GLU A 120 -8.17 8.66 4.72
CA GLU A 120 -8.96 9.54 3.86
C GLU A 120 -8.29 9.64 2.49
N ASN A 121 -9.05 9.38 1.41
CA ASN A 121 -8.54 9.48 0.04
C ASN A 121 -9.62 10.03 -0.91
N GLN A 122 -9.77 11.34 -0.91
CA GLN A 122 -10.67 12.06 -1.80
C GLN A 122 -9.89 12.51 -3.05
N HIS A 123 -10.39 12.18 -4.24
CA HIS A 123 -9.77 12.59 -5.51
C HIS A 123 -10.83 13.02 -6.53
N ILE A 124 -10.67 14.23 -7.08
CA ILE A 124 -11.60 14.85 -8.03
C ILE A 124 -10.81 15.41 -9.21
N ILE A 125 -11.34 15.18 -10.39
CA ILE A 125 -10.87 15.81 -11.64
C ILE A 125 -12.03 16.63 -12.21
N ILE A 126 -11.75 17.86 -12.59
CA ILE A 126 -12.72 18.72 -13.29
C ILE A 126 -12.19 18.99 -14.68
N LEU A 127 -12.98 18.67 -15.72
CA LEU A 127 -12.69 18.89 -17.13
C LEU A 127 -13.73 19.82 -17.73
N LEU A 128 -13.31 21.01 -18.15
CA LEU A 128 -14.17 22.00 -18.80
C LEU A 128 -13.76 22.16 -20.26
N TYR A 129 -14.61 21.66 -21.15
CA TYR A 129 -14.39 21.69 -22.60
C TYR A 129 -14.86 23.02 -23.19
N PRO A 130 -14.14 23.59 -24.18
CA PRO A 130 -14.59 24.80 -24.87
C PRO A 130 -15.85 24.55 -25.72
N ASP A 131 -15.96 23.36 -26.32
CA ASP A 131 -17.07 22.98 -27.20
C ASP A 131 -17.29 21.45 -27.24
N GLU A 132 -18.38 21.03 -27.89
CA GLU A 132 -18.77 19.62 -28.05
C GLU A 132 -17.75 18.81 -28.86
N ALA A 133 -17.19 19.38 -29.94
CA ALA A 133 -16.20 18.69 -30.77
C ALA A 133 -14.93 18.34 -29.97
N THR A 134 -14.51 19.24 -29.10
CA THR A 134 -13.37 19.02 -28.19
C THR A 134 -13.69 17.95 -27.16
N ALA A 135 -14.91 17.95 -26.60
CA ALA A 135 -15.36 16.92 -25.66
C ALA A 135 -15.37 15.53 -26.33
N GLU A 136 -15.87 15.43 -27.57
CA GLU A 136 -15.87 14.20 -28.36
C GLU A 136 -14.44 13.71 -28.67
N LYS A 137 -13.55 14.62 -29.12
CA LYS A 137 -12.12 14.31 -29.35
C LYS A 137 -11.47 13.81 -28.05
N ALA A 138 -11.77 14.43 -26.92
CA ALA A 138 -11.19 14.10 -25.61
C ALA A 138 -11.72 12.79 -25.02
N ALA A 139 -12.90 12.31 -25.43
CA ALA A 139 -13.47 11.05 -24.93
C ALA A 139 -12.53 9.85 -25.17
N ARG A 140 -11.66 9.91 -26.20
CA ARG A 140 -10.63 8.90 -26.44
C ARG A 140 -9.67 8.66 -25.26
N PHE A 141 -9.55 9.63 -24.35
CA PHE A 141 -8.69 9.54 -23.17
C PHE A 141 -9.35 8.90 -21.95
N TYR A 142 -10.67 8.61 -21.94
CA TYR A 142 -11.33 7.98 -20.78
C TYR A 142 -10.64 6.69 -20.29
N PRO A 143 -10.25 5.74 -21.17
CA PRO A 143 -9.54 4.54 -20.74
C PRO A 143 -8.15 4.82 -20.14
N ASP A 144 -7.58 5.98 -20.45
CA ASP A 144 -6.26 6.39 -20.00
C ASP A 144 -6.34 7.10 -18.66
N TRP A 145 -7.30 7.99 -18.49
CA TRP A 145 -7.67 8.57 -17.20
C TRP A 145 -7.97 7.49 -16.17
N MET A 146 -8.83 6.53 -16.52
CA MET A 146 -9.20 5.44 -15.62
C MET A 146 -7.99 4.61 -15.18
N ARG A 147 -7.05 4.34 -16.08
CA ARG A 147 -5.82 3.60 -15.72
C ARG A 147 -4.85 4.44 -14.91
N LEU A 148 -4.65 5.70 -15.29
CA LEU A 148 -3.76 6.63 -14.58
C LEU A 148 -4.20 6.77 -13.11
N PHE A 149 -5.50 7.00 -12.87
CA PHE A 149 -6.03 7.13 -11.53
C PHE A 149 -6.09 5.80 -10.78
N CYS A 150 -6.31 4.67 -11.46
CA CYS A 150 -6.15 3.36 -10.84
C CYS A 150 -4.73 3.16 -10.28
N TYR A 151 -3.68 3.50 -11.04
CA TYR A 151 -2.30 3.41 -10.55
C TYR A 151 -2.06 4.36 -9.37
N ARG A 152 -2.56 5.60 -9.43
CA ARG A 152 -2.52 6.57 -8.33
C ARG A 152 -3.15 6.01 -7.05
N HIS A 153 -4.34 5.43 -7.15
CA HIS A 153 -5.03 4.85 -5.98
C HIS A 153 -4.34 3.61 -5.44
N LYS A 154 -3.78 2.74 -6.30
CA LYS A 154 -2.97 1.60 -5.85
C LYS A 154 -1.75 2.04 -5.05
N ILE A 155 -1.07 3.09 -5.50
CA ILE A 155 0.08 3.67 -4.78
C ILE A 155 -0.33 4.17 -3.41
N LEU A 156 -1.39 4.98 -3.33
CA LEU A 156 -1.86 5.53 -2.05
C LEU A 156 -2.34 4.43 -1.11
N TRP A 157 -3.10 3.45 -1.62
CA TRP A 157 -3.54 2.30 -0.84
C TRP A 157 -2.34 1.49 -0.30
N ALA A 158 -1.36 1.16 -1.14
CA ALA A 158 -0.16 0.43 -0.72
C ALA A 158 0.67 1.23 0.30
N TYR A 159 0.76 2.55 0.13
CA TYR A 159 1.41 3.42 1.10
C TYR A 159 0.65 3.40 2.45
N GLY A 160 -0.67 3.54 2.44
CA GLY A 160 -1.50 3.40 3.64
C GLY A 160 -1.31 2.05 4.34
N GLN A 161 -1.37 0.95 3.59
CA GLN A 161 -1.09 -0.41 4.11
C GLN A 161 0.29 -0.51 4.75
N SER A 162 1.32 0.09 4.13
CA SER A 162 2.67 0.08 4.68
C SER A 162 2.75 0.74 6.06
N ARG A 163 1.96 1.79 6.30
CA ARG A 163 1.95 2.50 7.59
C ARG A 163 1.28 1.65 8.67
N LEU A 164 0.19 0.96 8.32
CA LEU A 164 -0.50 0.02 9.19
C LEU A 164 0.41 -1.18 9.54
N ILE A 165 1.04 -1.80 8.54
CA ILE A 165 1.99 -2.91 8.74
C ILE A 165 3.16 -2.47 9.63
N LYS A 166 3.71 -1.28 9.41
CA LYS A 166 4.77 -0.72 10.27
C LYS A 166 4.36 -0.69 11.73
N GLN A 167 3.12 -0.35 12.04
CA GLN A 167 2.63 -0.33 13.42
C GLN A 167 2.59 -1.74 14.03
N TYR A 168 2.19 -2.75 13.26
CA TYR A 168 2.25 -4.14 13.72
C TYR A 168 3.67 -4.58 14.01
N ILE A 169 4.61 -4.31 13.10
CA ILE A 169 6.02 -4.64 13.27
C ILE A 169 6.57 -3.98 14.54
N LYS A 170 6.27 -2.69 14.78
CA LYS A 170 6.65 -1.99 16.02
C LYS A 170 6.11 -2.67 17.27
N ASN A 171 4.83 -3.05 17.29
CA ASN A 171 4.21 -3.70 18.43
C ASN A 171 4.85 -5.07 18.73
N TYR A 172 5.20 -5.82 17.68
CA TYR A 172 5.96 -7.06 17.83
C TYR A 172 7.36 -6.82 18.39
N LEU A 173 8.09 -5.82 17.88
CA LEU A 173 9.40 -5.45 18.42
C LEU A 173 9.35 -5.11 19.91
N VAL A 174 8.39 -4.28 20.34
CA VAL A 174 8.21 -3.92 21.76
C VAL A 174 7.91 -5.17 22.61
N THR A 175 7.10 -6.09 22.09
CA THR A 175 6.76 -7.35 22.79
C THR A 175 7.99 -8.23 22.96
N ILE A 176 8.80 -8.36 21.90
CA ILE A 176 10.02 -9.17 21.92
C ILE A 176 11.08 -8.56 22.83
N GLN A 177 11.28 -7.23 22.75
CA GLN A 177 12.20 -6.49 23.62
C GLN A 177 11.88 -6.70 25.10
N LYS A 178 10.61 -6.53 25.49
CA LYS A 178 10.16 -6.78 26.87
C LYS A 178 10.45 -8.22 27.32
N ALA A 179 10.23 -9.22 26.45
CA ALA A 179 10.51 -10.61 26.78
C ALA A 179 12.01 -10.87 26.98
N ILE A 180 12.86 -10.25 26.14
CA ILE A 180 14.33 -10.33 26.26
C ILE A 180 14.80 -9.64 27.55
N GLU A 181 14.35 -8.43 27.85
CA GLU A 181 14.71 -7.69 29.07
C GLU A 181 14.36 -8.47 30.34
N LEU A 182 13.17 -9.08 30.39
CA LEU A 182 12.76 -9.93 31.51
C LEU A 182 13.72 -11.11 31.74
N SER A 183 14.29 -11.66 30.66
CA SER A 183 15.23 -12.78 30.73
C SER A 183 16.69 -12.37 31.02
N GLN A 184 16.99 -11.07 31.04
CA GLN A 184 18.33 -10.52 31.26
C GLN A 184 18.51 -9.84 32.64
N LYS A 185 17.43 -9.61 33.41
CA LYS A 185 17.54 -8.94 34.72
C LYS A 185 18.46 -9.69 35.70
N ASP A 186 19.50 -9.01 36.18
CA ASP A 186 20.52 -9.47 37.14
C ASP A 186 19.96 -9.75 38.54
N ASN A 187 19.06 -10.72 38.65
CA ASN A 187 18.78 -11.40 39.90
C ASN A 187 19.47 -12.75 39.83
N SER A 188 20.33 -13.01 40.81
CA SER A 188 21.15 -14.22 40.99
C SER A 188 20.39 -15.55 40.87
N HIS A 189 19.06 -15.52 40.79
CA HIS A 189 18.17 -16.65 40.49
C HIS A 189 17.08 -16.27 39.47
N ILE A 190 17.41 -15.83 38.25
CA ILE A 190 16.41 -15.93 37.17
C ILE A 190 16.09 -17.43 37.02
N GLU A 191 14.88 -17.83 37.39
CA GLU A 191 14.45 -19.20 37.20
C GLU A 191 14.52 -19.54 35.69
N LEU A 192 15.18 -20.64 35.35
CA LEU A 192 15.21 -21.22 33.99
C LEU A 192 13.82 -21.21 33.33
N LYS A 193 12.78 -21.37 34.14
CA LYS A 193 11.36 -21.29 33.75
C LYS A 193 10.99 -19.94 33.11
N GLN A 194 11.44 -18.81 33.67
CA GLN A 194 11.18 -17.47 33.15
C GLN A 194 11.92 -17.25 31.81
N VAL A 195 13.18 -17.67 31.70
CA VAL A 195 13.93 -17.59 30.43
C VAL A 195 13.26 -18.45 29.34
N ARG A 196 12.79 -19.65 29.69
CA ARG A 196 12.03 -20.52 28.77
C ARG A 196 10.70 -19.89 28.33
N GLN A 197 9.97 -19.25 29.24
CA GLN A 197 8.73 -18.54 28.93
C GLN A 197 8.98 -17.34 28.01
N SER A 198 10.00 -16.53 28.29
CA SER A 198 10.44 -15.45 27.41
C SER A 198 10.80 -15.98 26.02
N LEU A 199 11.57 -17.07 25.94
CA LEU A 199 11.95 -17.67 24.66
C LEU A 199 10.73 -18.13 23.85
N PHE A 200 9.75 -18.75 24.50
CA PHE A 200 8.50 -19.16 23.86
C PHE A 200 7.69 -17.96 23.34
N GLN A 201 7.58 -16.90 24.14
CA GLN A 201 6.90 -15.67 23.73
C GLN A 201 7.60 -15.00 22.53
N VAL A 202 8.94 -14.93 22.56
CA VAL A 202 9.72 -14.40 21.45
C VAL A 202 9.48 -15.23 20.19
N GLN A 203 9.61 -16.56 20.25
CA GLN A 203 9.38 -17.45 19.11
C GLN A 203 7.99 -17.26 18.48
N ASN A 204 6.94 -17.20 19.30
CA ASN A 204 5.58 -16.99 18.81
C ASN A 204 5.36 -15.60 18.18
N THR A 205 6.14 -14.60 18.58
CA THR A 205 6.05 -13.22 18.08
C THR A 205 6.91 -13.01 16.83
N LEU A 206 7.99 -13.78 16.67
CA LEU A 206 8.88 -13.69 15.51
C LEU A 206 8.22 -14.03 14.18
N THR A 207 7.39 -15.08 14.14
CA THR A 207 6.71 -15.49 12.90
C THR A 207 5.82 -14.38 12.34
N PRO A 208 4.87 -13.80 13.09
CA PRO A 208 4.07 -12.69 12.58
C PRO A 208 4.90 -11.43 12.30
N TYR A 209 6.00 -11.21 13.03
CA TYR A 209 6.95 -10.14 12.73
C TYR A 209 7.60 -10.31 11.34
N SER A 210 8.18 -11.47 11.03
CA SER A 210 8.82 -11.74 9.74
C SER A 210 7.84 -11.67 8.59
N ILE A 211 6.63 -12.22 8.75
CA ILE A 211 5.57 -12.14 7.75
C ILE A 211 5.22 -10.68 7.43
N ASN A 212 5.05 -9.85 8.47
CA ASN A 212 4.73 -8.44 8.28
C ASN A 212 5.90 -7.65 7.68
N LEU A 213 7.15 -8.00 8.00
CA LEU A 213 8.33 -7.41 7.36
C LEU A 213 8.36 -7.70 5.85
N SER A 214 8.04 -8.93 5.43
CA SER A 214 7.87 -9.26 4.01
C SER A 214 6.71 -8.48 3.37
N TYR A 215 5.57 -8.35 4.07
CA TYR A 215 4.45 -7.54 3.58
C TYR A 215 4.82 -6.07 3.41
N LEU A 216 5.67 -5.50 4.28
CA LEU A 216 6.17 -4.14 4.12
C LEU A 216 6.99 -3.99 2.82
N ASP A 217 7.89 -4.93 2.52
CA ASP A 217 8.65 -4.94 1.26
C ASP A 217 7.72 -5.05 0.04
N PHE A 218 6.70 -5.94 0.10
CA PHE A 218 5.72 -6.07 -0.97
C PHE A 218 4.94 -4.78 -1.24
N GLN A 219 4.62 -3.99 -0.20
CA GLN A 219 3.98 -2.68 -0.42
C GLN A 219 4.93 -1.71 -1.15
N GLY A 220 6.22 -1.72 -0.81
CA GLY A 220 7.24 -0.95 -1.54
C GLY A 220 7.25 -1.28 -3.03
N ARG A 221 7.36 -2.57 -3.37
CA ARG A 221 7.33 -3.06 -4.77
C ARG A 221 6.03 -2.71 -5.50
N THR A 222 4.91 -2.80 -4.80
CA THR A 222 3.60 -2.42 -5.36
C THR A 222 3.59 -0.95 -5.77
N ILE A 223 4.17 -0.06 -4.95
CA ILE A 223 4.29 1.35 -5.27
C ILE A 223 5.23 1.56 -6.46
N GLU A 224 6.40 0.89 -6.50
CA GLU A 224 7.35 1.02 -7.62
C GLU A 224 6.74 0.65 -8.97
N ILE A 225 6.06 -0.51 -9.04
CA ILE A 225 5.41 -1.00 -10.26
C ILE A 225 4.33 -0.01 -10.71
N ASN A 226 3.46 0.43 -9.80
CA ASN A 226 2.37 1.34 -10.14
C ASN A 226 2.89 2.75 -10.46
N LEU A 227 3.98 3.20 -9.85
CA LEU A 227 4.64 4.46 -10.19
C LEU A 227 5.21 4.42 -11.61
N SER A 228 5.88 3.33 -11.98
CA SER A 228 6.37 3.13 -13.35
C SER A 228 5.21 3.15 -14.35
N ASN A 229 4.12 2.45 -14.03
CA ASN A 229 2.92 2.41 -14.87
C ASN A 229 2.23 3.78 -14.98
N TYR A 230 2.17 4.54 -13.89
CA TYR A 230 1.64 5.90 -13.85
C TYR A 230 2.46 6.82 -14.78
N LYS A 231 3.79 6.85 -14.63
CA LYS A 231 4.69 7.68 -15.45
C LYS A 231 4.56 7.35 -16.94
N LYS A 232 4.65 6.07 -17.31
CA LYS A 232 4.46 5.60 -18.70
C LYS A 232 3.07 5.95 -19.26
N ARG A 233 2.02 5.86 -18.43
CA ARG A 233 0.66 6.22 -18.84
C ARG A 233 0.56 7.70 -19.14
N LEU A 234 1.08 8.55 -18.26
CA LEU A 234 1.10 10.00 -18.42
C LEU A 234 1.89 10.41 -19.67
N GLU A 235 3.10 9.88 -19.87
CA GLU A 235 3.91 10.12 -21.06
C GLU A 235 3.16 9.76 -22.36
N ARG A 236 2.45 8.63 -22.36
CA ARG A 236 1.64 8.22 -23.53
C ARG A 236 0.49 9.19 -23.78
N MET A 237 -0.17 9.67 -22.73
CA MET A 237 -1.26 10.66 -22.86
C MET A 237 -0.75 11.97 -23.44
N VAL A 238 0.39 12.48 -22.95
CA VAL A 238 1.05 13.69 -23.49
C VAL A 238 1.39 13.50 -24.98
N LYS A 239 1.95 12.35 -25.37
CA LYS A 239 2.23 12.04 -26.78
C LYS A 239 0.97 12.00 -27.64
N GLN A 240 -0.10 11.37 -27.15
CA GLN A 240 -1.40 11.28 -27.85
C GLN A 240 -2.13 12.62 -27.94
N ALA A 241 -1.75 13.62 -27.16
CA ALA A 241 -2.26 14.97 -27.27
C ALA A 241 -1.50 15.82 -28.30
N GLU A 242 -0.45 15.28 -28.93
CA GLU A 242 0.26 15.92 -30.07
C GLU A 242 0.75 17.35 -29.77
N GLY A 243 1.12 17.63 -28.52
CA GLY A 243 1.58 18.96 -28.08
C GLY A 243 0.45 19.86 -27.55
N GLU A 244 -0.81 19.47 -27.68
CA GLU A 244 -1.97 20.16 -27.10
C GLU A 244 -2.22 19.73 -25.64
N SER A 245 -1.18 19.69 -24.79
CA SER A 245 -1.35 19.31 -23.38
C SER A 245 -0.39 19.99 -22.41
N GLU A 246 -0.92 20.43 -21.28
CA GLU A 246 -0.21 21.00 -20.15
C GLU A 246 -0.44 20.12 -18.90
N LEU A 247 -0.09 18.84 -19.00
CA LEU A 247 -0.35 17.84 -17.94
C LEU A 247 0.80 17.70 -16.93
N ASN A 248 1.82 18.57 -16.99
CA ASN A 248 3.02 18.47 -16.14
C ASN A 248 2.70 18.54 -14.64
N PHE A 249 1.59 19.16 -14.25
CA PHE A 249 1.16 19.19 -12.84
C PHE A 249 0.91 17.79 -12.28
N LEU A 250 0.51 16.81 -13.13
CA LEU A 250 0.30 15.41 -12.73
C LEU A 250 1.62 14.68 -12.37
N GLU A 251 2.77 15.24 -12.76
CA GLU A 251 4.08 14.74 -12.34
C GLU A 251 4.36 15.03 -10.86
N GLY A 252 3.72 16.06 -10.28
CA GLY A 252 3.83 16.37 -8.86
C GLY A 252 3.49 15.18 -7.96
N PHE A 253 2.50 14.38 -8.35
CA PHE A 253 2.19 13.12 -7.66
C PHE A 253 3.33 12.12 -7.76
N SER A 254 3.94 11.95 -8.94
CA SER A 254 5.07 11.04 -9.11
C SER A 254 6.29 11.44 -8.27
N ASN A 255 6.55 12.74 -8.15
CA ASN A 255 7.63 13.28 -7.31
C ASN A 255 7.33 13.01 -5.83
N LEU A 256 6.11 13.31 -5.36
CA LEU A 256 5.67 12.99 -4.00
C LEU A 256 5.87 11.51 -3.66
N VAL A 257 5.49 10.61 -4.58
CA VAL A 257 5.64 9.16 -4.36
C VAL A 257 7.11 8.77 -4.25
N THR A 258 7.97 9.33 -5.12
CA THR A 258 9.41 9.04 -5.15
C THR A 258 10.11 9.57 -3.89
N ASP A 259 9.90 10.86 -3.60
CA ASP A 259 10.66 11.60 -2.60
C ASP A 259 10.17 11.33 -1.18
N LYS A 260 8.91 10.93 -1.02
CA LYS A 260 8.31 10.67 0.29
C LYS A 260 7.93 9.21 0.47
N TYR A 261 7.00 8.67 -0.32
CA TYR A 261 6.36 7.40 0.02
C TYR A 261 7.31 6.21 -0.12
N LEU A 262 8.00 6.10 -1.26
CA LEU A 262 9.00 5.05 -1.47
C LEU A 262 10.15 5.20 -0.48
N LEU A 263 10.72 6.40 -0.36
CA LEU A 263 11.81 6.65 0.59
C LEU A 263 11.44 6.22 2.01
N GLN A 264 10.25 6.61 2.50
CA GLN A 264 9.80 6.22 3.84
C GLN A 264 9.66 4.71 4.00
N ILE A 265 9.07 4.02 3.04
CA ILE A 265 8.90 2.55 3.14
C ILE A 265 10.25 1.85 3.10
N THR A 266 11.16 2.26 2.22
CA THR A 266 12.51 1.71 2.14
C THR A 266 13.25 1.90 3.46
N LYS A 267 13.23 3.11 4.04
CA LYS A 267 13.90 3.36 5.33
C LYS A 267 13.27 2.62 6.49
N ASP A 268 11.96 2.46 6.49
CA ASP A 268 11.28 1.65 7.49
C ASP A 268 11.64 0.18 7.36
N TYR A 269 11.65 -0.37 6.14
CA TYR A 269 12.07 -1.74 5.89
C TYR A 269 13.51 -1.96 6.36
N GLU A 270 14.46 -1.12 5.93
CA GLU A 270 15.87 -1.20 6.33
C GLU A 270 16.04 -1.18 7.86
N HIS A 271 15.32 -0.28 8.54
CA HIS A 271 15.38 -0.17 10.00
C HIS A 271 14.83 -1.43 10.71
N MET A 272 13.71 -1.96 10.23
CA MET A 272 13.11 -3.17 10.80
C MET A 272 13.97 -4.39 10.49
N GLU A 273 14.55 -4.49 9.29
CA GLU A 273 15.50 -5.55 8.96
C GLU A 273 16.76 -5.51 9.85
N MET A 274 17.30 -4.33 10.15
CA MET A 274 18.37 -4.19 11.14
C MET A 274 17.94 -4.66 12.53
N SER A 275 16.71 -4.32 12.94
CA SER A 275 16.15 -4.78 14.22
C SER A 275 16.05 -6.31 14.28
N SER A 276 15.70 -6.97 13.17
CA SER A 276 15.68 -8.44 13.06
C SER A 276 17.04 -9.07 13.36
N LYS A 277 18.14 -8.48 12.85
CA LYS A 277 19.50 -9.00 13.10
C LYS A 277 19.85 -8.95 14.59
N TRP A 278 19.47 -7.86 15.27
CA TRP A 278 19.63 -7.75 16.72
C TRP A 278 18.78 -8.78 17.49
N LEU A 279 17.56 -9.04 17.00
CA LEU A 279 16.69 -10.06 17.58
C LEU A 279 17.30 -11.46 17.46
N ASP A 280 17.84 -11.84 16.31
CA ASP A 280 18.51 -13.13 16.12
C ASP A 280 19.67 -13.32 17.11
N ILE A 281 20.51 -12.28 17.27
CA ILE A 281 21.62 -12.30 18.24
C ILE A 281 21.09 -12.51 19.66
N SER A 282 20.08 -11.75 20.05
CA SER A 282 19.51 -11.81 21.41
C SER A 282 18.89 -13.18 21.69
N ILE A 283 18.18 -13.75 20.72
CA ILE A 283 17.55 -15.08 20.83
C ILE A 283 18.60 -16.18 20.95
N ASN A 284 19.66 -16.11 20.14
CA ASN A 284 20.75 -17.09 20.20
C ASN A 284 21.47 -17.02 21.55
N THR A 285 21.72 -15.82 22.08
CA THR A 285 22.31 -15.65 23.42
C THR A 285 21.42 -16.26 24.50
N LEU A 286 20.10 -16.03 24.45
CA LEU A 286 19.17 -16.64 25.41
C LEU A 286 19.13 -18.17 25.29
N ARG A 287 19.18 -18.71 24.08
CA ARG A 287 19.27 -20.15 23.85
C ARG A 287 20.54 -20.73 24.48
N SER A 288 21.70 -20.14 24.18
CA SER A 288 22.99 -20.58 24.73
C SER A 288 23.00 -20.53 26.26
N ARG A 289 22.42 -19.48 26.87
CA ARG A 289 22.27 -19.41 28.32
C ARG A 289 21.48 -20.61 28.84
N VAL A 290 20.31 -20.90 28.26
CA VAL A 290 19.46 -22.03 28.67
C VAL A 290 20.14 -23.39 28.50
N GLU A 291 20.93 -23.56 27.44
CA GLU A 291 21.71 -24.79 27.18
C GLU A 291 22.81 -25.00 28.23
N VAL A 292 23.59 -23.96 28.55
CA VAL A 292 24.64 -24.00 29.60
C VAL A 292 24.03 -24.31 30.96
N ASP A 293 22.98 -23.58 31.33
CA ASP A 293 22.25 -23.74 32.59
C ASP A 293 21.67 -25.16 32.77
N GLN A 294 21.32 -25.83 31.67
CA GLN A 294 20.90 -27.24 31.70
C GLN A 294 22.10 -28.17 31.85
N ALA A 295 23.17 -27.96 31.08
CA ALA A 295 24.37 -28.78 31.15
C ALA A 295 24.99 -28.78 32.57
N GLU A 296 24.95 -27.66 33.29
CA GLU A 296 25.42 -27.56 34.67
C GLU A 296 24.53 -28.32 35.67
N ARG A 297 23.21 -28.27 35.51
CA ARG A 297 22.25 -28.95 36.40
C ARG A 297 22.12 -30.45 36.11
N ASP A 298 22.34 -30.87 34.87
CA ASP A 298 21.99 -32.20 34.38
C ASP A 298 23.19 -33.16 34.28
N ARG A 299 24.12 -33.06 35.25
CA ARG A 299 25.35 -33.88 35.35
C ARG A 299 25.09 -35.41 35.48
N ASN A 300 23.83 -35.88 35.48
CA ASN A 300 23.39 -37.29 35.62
C ASN A 300 22.26 -37.75 34.63
N PHE A 301 22.07 -37.03 33.52
CA PHE A 301 21.07 -37.12 32.44
C PHE A 301 20.07 -38.30 32.26
N GLN A 302 18.77 -37.96 32.11
CA GLN A 302 17.83 -38.63 31.16
C GLN A 302 16.74 -37.72 30.51
N ASN A 303 16.63 -36.40 30.76
CA ASN A 303 15.53 -35.59 30.22
C ASN A 303 15.97 -34.36 29.40
N THR A 304 16.19 -34.52 28.09
CA THR A 304 16.33 -33.38 27.14
C THR A 304 14.96 -32.78 26.81
N VAL A 305 14.75 -31.48 27.07
CA VAL A 305 13.67 -30.73 26.41
C VAL A 305 14.28 -29.97 25.23
N GLY A 306 14.01 -30.45 24.02
CA GLY A 306 14.51 -29.83 22.78
C GLY A 306 13.91 -28.45 22.56
N ILE A 307 14.74 -27.42 22.57
CA ILE A 307 14.37 -26.08 22.12
C ILE A 307 14.39 -26.10 20.58
N VAL A 308 13.23 -25.94 19.94
CA VAL A 308 13.13 -25.84 18.48
C VAL A 308 13.65 -24.47 18.04
N GLY A 309 14.62 -24.46 17.13
CA GLY A 309 15.18 -23.23 16.55
C GLY A 309 14.31 -22.71 15.40
N VAL A 310 13.73 -21.53 15.57
CA VAL A 310 13.16 -20.74 14.45
C VAL A 310 14.16 -19.62 14.17
N GLY A 311 14.80 -19.64 13.01
CA GLY A 311 15.66 -18.54 12.54
C GLY A 311 14.84 -17.53 11.75
N LEU A 312 15.21 -16.24 11.79
CA LEU A 312 14.57 -15.22 10.95
C LEU A 312 15.11 -15.30 9.53
N ALA A 313 14.23 -15.58 8.57
CA ALA A 313 14.54 -15.40 7.16
C ALA A 313 14.33 -13.90 6.80
N THR A 314 15.38 -13.09 6.95
CA THR A 314 15.39 -11.72 6.41
C THR A 314 16.04 -11.73 5.03
N GLY A 315 15.24 -11.66 3.99
CA GLY A 315 15.72 -11.57 2.62
C GLY A 315 14.96 -10.50 1.85
N SER A 316 15.53 -9.31 1.70
CA SER A 316 15.12 -8.39 0.64
C SER A 316 15.99 -8.57 -0.61
N LEU A 317 15.36 -8.99 -1.70
CA LEU A 317 15.92 -8.96 -3.05
C LEU A 317 15.98 -7.51 -3.56
N VAL A 318 16.93 -6.70 -3.07
CA VAL A 318 16.98 -5.25 -3.40
C VAL A 318 18.15 -4.84 -4.29
N MET A 319 19.07 -5.72 -4.71
CA MET A 319 20.24 -5.29 -5.51
C MET A 319 20.33 -5.72 -6.99
N SER A 320 19.44 -6.56 -7.53
CA SER A 320 19.64 -7.07 -8.91
C SER A 320 18.76 -6.43 -10.01
N LEU A 321 17.85 -5.51 -9.70
CA LEU A 321 16.89 -5.01 -10.69
C LEU A 321 17.27 -3.70 -11.38
N LYS A 322 18.43 -3.09 -11.04
CA LYS A 322 18.87 -1.84 -11.69
C LYS A 322 19.66 -2.04 -12.98
N GLU A 323 20.20 -3.23 -13.27
CA GLU A 323 21.07 -3.44 -14.44
C GLU A 323 20.58 -4.51 -15.45
N GLU A 324 19.59 -5.35 -15.15
CA GLU A 324 19.28 -6.52 -16.00
C GLU A 324 17.91 -6.54 -16.72
N LEU A 325 17.22 -5.40 -16.85
CA LEU A 325 16.03 -5.30 -17.70
C LEU A 325 16.29 -4.48 -18.97
N LYS A 326 17.03 -5.11 -19.91
CA LYS A 326 16.75 -4.94 -21.34
C LYS A 326 15.62 -5.90 -21.75
N PRO A 327 14.70 -5.50 -22.64
CA PRO A 327 13.36 -6.06 -22.66
C PRO A 327 13.31 -7.38 -23.44
N THR A 328 12.93 -8.46 -22.75
CA THR A 328 12.32 -9.63 -23.38
C THR A 328 11.05 -10.03 -22.61
N PHE A 329 10.08 -9.12 -22.56
CA PHE A 329 8.72 -9.49 -22.16
C PHE A 329 8.02 -10.22 -23.31
N ARG A 330 8.22 -11.53 -23.38
CA ARG A 330 7.30 -12.43 -24.09
C ARG A 330 6.17 -12.82 -23.15
N ASN A 331 4.97 -12.47 -23.59
CA ASN A 331 3.64 -12.84 -23.13
C ASN A 331 3.56 -14.13 -22.30
N ASP A 332 3.42 -13.99 -20.98
CA ASP A 332 2.74 -14.97 -20.14
C ASP A 332 1.85 -14.24 -19.11
N PRO A 333 0.51 -14.43 -19.12
CA PRO A 333 -0.41 -13.75 -18.21
C PRO A 333 -0.49 -14.37 -16.80
N SER A 334 0.40 -15.27 -16.42
CA SER A 334 0.21 -16.11 -15.21
C SER A 334 1.20 -15.92 -14.06
N PHE A 335 2.13 -14.96 -14.12
CA PHE A 335 3.08 -14.73 -13.01
C PHE A 335 2.45 -14.02 -11.81
N ASN A 336 1.75 -14.81 -11.02
CA ASN A 336 1.18 -14.48 -9.72
C ASN A 336 2.29 -14.60 -8.66
N ILE A 337 2.98 -13.50 -8.33
CA ILE A 337 4.07 -13.45 -7.33
C ILE A 337 3.62 -13.94 -5.93
N PHE A 338 2.31 -14.01 -5.68
CA PHE A 338 1.74 -14.53 -4.43
C PHE A 338 1.82 -16.06 -4.28
N ILE A 339 1.88 -16.82 -5.37
CA ILE A 339 1.79 -18.30 -5.31
C ILE A 339 3.13 -18.96 -4.90
N PRO A 340 4.29 -18.63 -5.51
CA PRO A 340 5.56 -19.30 -5.18
C PRO A 340 6.05 -19.01 -3.75
N LEU A 341 5.71 -17.84 -3.19
CA LEU A 341 6.16 -17.42 -1.86
C LEU A 341 5.37 -18.12 -0.74
N VAL A 342 4.06 -18.31 -0.93
CA VAL A 342 3.25 -19.14 -0.05
C VAL A 342 3.73 -20.59 -0.12
N TYR A 343 4.07 -21.10 -1.32
CA TYR A 343 4.64 -22.44 -1.46
C TYR A 343 6.04 -22.59 -0.83
N SER A 344 6.92 -21.60 -0.89
CA SER A 344 8.26 -21.70 -0.28
C SER A 344 8.20 -21.63 1.25
N ILE A 345 7.31 -20.81 1.81
CA ILE A 345 7.08 -20.73 3.25
C ILE A 345 6.39 -22.01 3.75
N ILE A 346 5.36 -22.51 3.03
CA ILE A 346 4.72 -23.79 3.34
C ILE A 346 5.72 -24.94 3.20
N ALA A 347 6.56 -24.97 2.17
CA ALA A 347 7.60 -25.98 1.99
C ALA A 347 8.63 -25.94 3.13
N GLY A 348 9.01 -24.75 3.61
CA GLY A 348 9.89 -24.58 4.77
C GLY A 348 9.26 -25.10 6.06
N VAL A 349 7.96 -24.83 6.29
CA VAL A 349 7.20 -25.36 7.43
C VAL A 349 7.06 -26.88 7.35
N ILE A 350 6.77 -27.42 6.16
CA ILE A 350 6.66 -28.87 5.92
C ILE A 350 8.02 -29.56 6.10
N ALA A 351 9.11 -29.00 5.58
CA ALA A 351 10.45 -29.55 5.73
C ALA A 351 10.91 -29.54 7.20
N SER A 352 10.55 -28.49 7.95
CA SER A 352 10.81 -28.40 9.39
C SER A 352 9.99 -29.42 10.18
N ALA A 353 8.71 -29.61 9.83
CA ALA A 353 7.83 -30.61 10.43
C ALA A 353 8.31 -32.04 10.13
N LEU A 354 8.74 -32.33 8.90
CA LEU A 354 9.30 -33.62 8.50
C LEU A 354 10.61 -33.93 9.22
N THR A 355 11.52 -32.95 9.31
CA THR A 355 12.77 -33.09 10.06
C THR A 355 12.50 -33.40 11.53
N TRP A 356 11.54 -32.72 12.16
CA TRP A 356 11.12 -33.00 13.54
C TRP A 356 10.52 -34.41 13.71
N LEU A 357 9.72 -34.86 12.74
CA LEU A 357 9.09 -36.19 12.76
C LEU A 357 10.13 -37.30 12.63
N VAL A 358 11.13 -37.14 11.76
CA VAL A 358 12.24 -38.07 11.59
C VAL A 358 13.07 -38.18 12.87
N ILE A 359 13.44 -37.04 13.49
CA ILE A 359 14.19 -37.01 14.75
C ILE A 359 13.42 -37.72 15.87
N ARG A 360 12.09 -37.52 15.94
CA ARG A 360 11.22 -38.12 16.97
C ARG A 360 10.99 -39.63 16.78
N LEU A 361 10.99 -40.11 15.55
CA LEU A 361 10.87 -41.54 15.25
C LEU A 361 12.18 -42.28 15.52
N TRP A 362 13.33 -41.65 15.24
CA TRP A 362 14.64 -42.24 15.47
C TRP A 362 15.03 -42.31 16.96
N SER A 363 14.54 -41.37 17.79
CA SER A 363 14.72 -41.41 19.24
C SER A 363 13.82 -42.43 19.96
N ARG A 364 12.79 -42.97 19.29
CA ARG A 364 11.91 -44.02 19.82
C ARG A 364 12.33 -45.44 19.45
N SER A 365 13.27 -45.60 18.51
CA SER A 365 13.77 -46.90 18.05
C SER A 365 15.12 -47.28 18.68
N ARG A 366 15.54 -46.60 19.75
CA ARG A 366 16.70 -46.94 20.57
C ARG A 366 16.28 -47.24 21.99
#